data_AF-A0A0J8YDL4-F1
#
_entry.id   AF-A0A0J8YDL4-F1
#
_cell.length_a   1.000
_cell.length_b   1.000
_cell.length_c   1.000
_cell.angle_alpha   90.00
_cell.angle_beta   90.00
_cell.angle_gamma   90.00
#
_symmetry.space_group_name_H-M   'P 1'
#
loop_
_entity.id
_entity.type
_entity.pdbx_description
1 polymer ?
#
loop_
_entity_poly.entity_id
_entity_poly.type
_entity_poly.pdbx_seq_one_letter_code
_entity_poly.pdbx_strand_id
1 'polypeptide(L)'
;VTSLLLVSSLLMGSASMVYAETAPLSATPTEHPHMKKRPHGAPEMMLMKGIVLTDAQKQQIHGILDQGRKNMTPPSKADRQAAFDLITAEKFDGSKAQTLVDSHAAQDKQRMLNRLETDNKIYNLLTADQKKQYQANYEKMKNFKHPAPNTAPQQD
;
A
#
# COMPACT_ATOMS: atom_id res chain seq x y z
N VAL A 1 -14.32 33.06 50.52
CA VAL A 1 -13.44 31.86 50.62
C VAL A 1 -14.33 30.66 50.31
N THR A 2 -14.14 30.03 49.16
CA THR A 2 -15.09 29.08 48.58
C THR A 2 -14.45 27.69 48.63
N SER A 3 -14.99 26.79 49.45
CA SER A 3 -14.53 25.40 49.59
C SER A 3 -15.22 24.53 48.55
N LEU A 4 -14.46 23.76 47.76
CA LEU A 4 -15.02 22.66 46.98
C LEU A 4 -14.19 21.39 47.17
N LEU A 5 -14.90 20.34 47.53
CA LEU A 5 -14.48 19.06 48.08
C LEU A 5 -13.92 18.13 47.00
N LEU A 6 -12.73 17.58 47.25
CA LEU A 6 -12.17 16.42 46.56
C LEU A 6 -12.65 15.14 47.25
N VAL A 7 -13.44 14.31 46.56
CA VAL A 7 -13.77 12.95 46.99
C VAL A 7 -13.59 11.99 45.82
N SER A 8 -12.70 11.02 46.05
CA SER A 8 -12.36 9.88 45.18
C SER A 8 -13.52 8.91 45.01
N SER A 9 -13.50 8.15 43.90
CA SER A 9 -13.45 6.68 43.99
C SER A 9 -13.31 6.04 42.61
N LEU A 10 -12.18 5.36 42.45
CA LEU A 10 -11.87 4.35 41.45
C LEU A 10 -12.79 3.13 41.62
N LEU A 11 -13.35 2.59 40.53
CA LEU A 11 -13.91 1.23 40.55
C LEU A 11 -13.50 0.47 39.28
N MET A 12 -12.52 -0.41 39.45
CA MET A 12 -12.06 -1.41 38.49
C MET A 12 -12.90 -2.67 38.74
N GLY A 13 -13.81 -3.00 37.82
CA GLY A 13 -14.68 -4.18 37.88
C GLY A 13 -14.09 -5.34 37.09
N SER A 14 -13.99 -6.49 37.75
CA SER A 14 -13.30 -7.72 37.37
C SER A 14 -14.00 -8.59 36.32
N ALA A 15 -13.19 -9.42 35.66
CA ALA A 15 -13.52 -10.39 34.62
C ALA A 15 -14.59 -11.41 35.01
N SER A 16 -15.38 -11.83 34.01
CA SER A 16 -16.04 -13.14 34.00
C SER A 16 -15.57 -13.88 32.75
N MET A 17 -14.72 -14.90 32.93
CA MET A 17 -14.54 -15.94 31.92
C MET A 17 -15.77 -16.86 31.99
N VAL A 18 -16.51 -16.96 30.90
CA VAL A 18 -17.54 -17.99 30.74
C VAL A 18 -16.90 -19.22 30.10
N TYR A 19 -17.26 -20.34 30.71
CA TYR A 19 -16.88 -21.72 30.49
C TYR A 19 -16.84 -22.14 29.01
N ALA A 20 -15.78 -22.88 28.65
CA ALA A 20 -15.62 -23.55 27.38
C ALA A 20 -16.61 -24.71 27.27
N GLU A 21 -17.58 -24.61 26.37
CA GLU A 21 -18.35 -25.76 25.91
C GLU A 21 -17.75 -26.21 24.57
N THR A 22 -17.07 -27.36 24.63
CA THR A 22 -16.52 -28.08 23.49
C THR A 22 -17.65 -28.64 22.64
N ALA A 23 -18.11 -27.88 21.66
CA ALA A 23 -18.76 -28.44 20.48
C ALA A 23 -17.66 -28.84 19.49
N PRO A 24 -17.58 -30.10 19.01
CA PRO A 24 -16.74 -30.41 17.88
C PRO A 24 -17.37 -29.79 16.64
N LEU A 25 -16.98 -28.54 16.36
CA LEU A 25 -17.08 -27.99 15.02
C LEU A 25 -16.16 -28.86 14.17
N SER A 26 -16.75 -29.76 13.39
CA SER A 26 -16.11 -30.35 12.22
C SER A 26 -15.64 -29.21 11.34
N ALA A 27 -14.41 -28.76 11.58
CA ALA A 27 -13.68 -27.87 10.71
C ALA A 27 -13.32 -28.69 9.49
N THR A 28 -14.20 -28.67 8.48
CA THR A 28 -13.73 -28.85 7.11
C THR A 28 -12.62 -27.82 6.91
N PRO A 29 -11.43 -28.23 6.46
CA PRO A 29 -10.43 -27.26 6.03
C PRO A 29 -11.04 -26.58 4.81
N THR A 30 -11.60 -25.39 5.00
CA THR A 30 -11.91 -24.52 3.88
C THR A 30 -10.56 -24.22 3.24
N GLU A 31 -10.25 -24.95 2.17
CA GLU A 31 -9.14 -24.62 1.29
C GLU A 31 -9.31 -23.17 0.88
N HIS A 32 -8.61 -22.27 1.55
CA HIS A 32 -8.49 -20.91 1.10
C HIS A 32 -7.82 -21.00 -0.27
N PRO A 33 -8.50 -20.67 -1.39
CA PRO A 33 -7.83 -20.64 -2.67
C PRO A 33 -6.65 -19.70 -2.50
N HIS A 34 -5.44 -20.22 -2.75
CA HIS A 34 -4.23 -19.42 -2.74
C HIS A 34 -4.44 -18.26 -3.70
N MET A 35 -4.80 -17.09 -3.15
CA MET A 35 -4.84 -15.84 -3.89
C MET A 35 -3.43 -15.68 -4.43
N LYS A 36 -3.23 -16.01 -5.72
CA LYS A 36 -1.95 -15.77 -6.39
C LYS A 36 -1.64 -14.31 -6.14
N LYS A 37 -0.56 -14.06 -5.38
CA LYS A 37 -0.08 -12.70 -5.14
C LYS A 37 0.08 -12.06 -6.51
N ARG A 38 -0.87 -11.19 -6.88
CA ARG A 38 -0.69 -10.35 -8.06
C ARG A 38 0.64 -9.63 -7.78
N PRO A 39 1.56 -9.57 -8.75
CA PRO A 39 2.80 -8.84 -8.53
C PRO A 39 2.40 -7.37 -8.33
N HIS A 40 2.22 -6.97 -7.07
CA HIS A 40 2.06 -5.59 -6.62
C HIS A 40 3.41 -4.86 -6.72
N GLY A 41 4.23 -5.22 -7.71
CA GLY A 41 5.44 -4.48 -8.03
C GLY A 41 5.01 -3.12 -8.55
N ALA A 42 5.65 -2.07 -8.05
CA ALA A 42 5.48 -0.75 -8.60
C ALA A 42 5.72 -0.80 -10.13
N PRO A 43 4.98 -0.04 -10.96
CA PRO A 43 5.09 -0.07 -12.43
C PRO A 43 6.53 -0.02 -12.97
N GLU A 44 7.42 0.70 -12.28
CA GLU A 44 8.86 0.79 -12.57
C GLU A 44 9.61 -0.55 -12.50
N MET A 45 9.27 -1.41 -11.54
CA MET A 45 9.88 -2.74 -11.41
C MET A 45 9.56 -3.63 -12.62
N MET A 46 8.45 -3.34 -13.32
CA MET A 46 8.13 -4.02 -14.58
C MET A 46 8.98 -3.50 -15.74
N LEU A 47 9.38 -2.23 -15.74
CA LEU A 47 10.27 -1.66 -16.76
C LEU A 47 11.71 -2.17 -16.61
N MET A 48 12.14 -2.45 -15.38
CA MET A 48 13.42 -3.09 -15.06
C MET A 48 13.47 -4.60 -15.34
N LYS A 49 12.34 -5.21 -15.72
CA LYS A 49 12.24 -6.67 -15.84
C LYS A 49 13.16 -7.24 -16.91
N GLY A 50 14.01 -8.19 -16.49
CA GLY A 50 14.91 -8.93 -17.38
C GLY A 50 16.14 -8.13 -17.84
N ILE A 51 16.34 -6.89 -17.37
CA ILE A 51 17.58 -6.16 -17.58
C ILE A 51 18.64 -6.76 -16.67
N VAL A 52 19.70 -7.30 -17.28
CA VAL A 52 20.82 -7.89 -16.54
C VAL A 52 21.71 -6.77 -16.03
N LEU A 53 21.74 -6.58 -14.71
CA LEU A 53 22.54 -5.56 -14.03
C LEU A 53 23.85 -6.15 -13.50
N THR A 54 24.93 -5.37 -13.55
CA THR A 54 26.17 -5.70 -12.84
C THR A 54 25.97 -5.59 -11.33
N ASP A 55 26.82 -6.23 -10.53
CA ASP A 55 26.69 -6.15 -9.07
C ASP A 55 26.92 -4.73 -8.53
N ALA A 56 27.81 -3.97 -9.17
CA ALA A 56 27.98 -2.55 -8.88
C ALA A 56 26.70 -1.73 -9.16
N GLN A 57 26.04 -1.96 -10.32
CA GLN A 57 24.78 -1.29 -10.65
C GLN A 57 23.69 -1.64 -9.64
N LYS A 58 23.56 -2.92 -9.23
CA LYS A 58 22.58 -3.35 -8.22
C LYS A 58 22.79 -2.63 -6.88
N GLN A 59 24.04 -2.52 -6.42
CA GLN A 59 24.35 -1.82 -5.18
C GLN A 59 23.99 -0.33 -5.26
N GLN A 60 24.30 0.33 -6.38
CA GLN A 60 23.94 1.73 -6.58
C GLN A 60 22.41 1.93 -6.64
N ILE A 61 21.70 1.06 -7.36
CA ILE A 61 20.23 1.09 -7.46
C ILE A 61 19.59 0.88 -6.08
N HIS A 62 20.10 -0.08 -5.29
CA HIS A 62 19.61 -0.29 -3.93
C HIS A 62 19.77 0.97 -3.07
N GLY A 63 20.94 1.63 -3.14
CA GLY A 63 21.18 2.88 -2.44
C GLY A 63 20.22 4.00 -2.87
N ILE A 64 19.96 4.13 -4.18
CA ILE A 64 19.00 5.10 -4.71
C ILE A 64 17.57 4.81 -4.22
N LEU A 65 17.13 3.55 -4.28
CA LEU A 65 15.80 3.15 -3.82
C LEU A 65 15.62 3.38 -2.32
N ASP A 66 16.64 3.10 -1.51
CA ASP A 66 16.62 3.36 -0.07
C ASP A 66 16.53 4.86 0.23
N GLN A 67 17.28 5.69 -0.48
CA GLN A 67 17.21 7.15 -0.34
C GLN A 67 15.84 7.69 -0.76
N GLY A 68 15.35 7.24 -1.92
CA GLY A 68 14.01 7.57 -2.40
C GLY A 68 12.96 7.18 -1.35
N ARG A 69 13.04 5.98 -0.77
CA ARG A 69 12.11 5.53 0.27
C ARG A 69 12.20 6.35 1.55
N LYS A 70 13.38 6.77 1.99
CA LYS A 70 13.55 7.65 3.17
C LYS A 70 12.90 9.01 2.97
N ASN A 71 12.90 9.52 1.73
CA ASN A 71 12.24 10.78 1.37
C ASN A 71 10.71 10.63 1.21
N MET A 72 10.18 9.40 1.29
CA MET A 72 8.74 9.12 1.28
C MET A 72 8.21 8.98 2.70
N THR A 73 7.29 9.86 3.08
CA THR A 73 6.48 9.66 4.28
C THR A 73 5.33 8.69 3.98
N PRO A 74 5.20 7.57 4.71
CA PRO A 74 4.01 6.73 4.60
C PRO A 74 2.77 7.48 5.10
N PRO A 75 1.55 7.11 4.67
CA PRO A 75 0.31 7.73 5.18
C PRO A 75 0.28 7.61 6.71
N SER A 76 -0.03 8.71 7.41
CA SER A 76 0.03 8.73 8.87
C SER A 76 -1.03 7.82 9.47
N LYS A 77 -0.85 7.38 10.72
CA LYS A 77 -1.87 6.60 11.43
C LYS A 77 -3.17 7.41 11.60
N ALA A 78 -3.05 8.72 11.80
CA ALA A 78 -4.19 9.62 11.92
C ALA A 78 -4.98 9.68 10.61
N ASP A 79 -4.30 9.78 9.47
CA ASP A 79 -4.96 9.80 8.14
C ASP A 79 -5.71 8.50 7.87
N ARG A 80 -5.12 7.35 8.28
CA ARG A 80 -5.79 6.05 8.15
C ARG A 80 -7.03 5.95 9.02
N GLN A 81 -6.97 6.49 10.24
CA GLN A 81 -8.12 6.51 11.13
C GLN A 81 -9.21 7.43 10.58
N ALA A 82 -8.86 8.63 10.11
CA ALA A 82 -9.80 9.57 9.51
C ALA A 82 -10.51 8.97 8.28
N ALA A 83 -9.77 8.23 7.44
CA ALA A 83 -10.36 7.48 6.34
C ALA A 83 -11.32 6.38 6.82
N PHE A 84 -10.93 5.63 7.86
CA PHE A 84 -11.79 4.59 8.45
C PHE A 84 -13.07 5.19 9.02
N ASP A 85 -12.98 6.27 9.80
CA ASP A 85 -14.13 6.93 10.42
C ASP A 85 -15.12 7.45 9.38
N LEU A 86 -14.63 7.96 8.24
CA LEU A 86 -15.47 8.37 7.10
C LEU A 86 -16.19 7.19 6.43
N ILE A 87 -15.52 6.04 6.34
CA ILE A 87 -16.08 4.82 5.74
C ILE A 87 -17.12 4.17 6.66
N THR A 88 -16.90 4.22 7.98
CA THR A 88 -17.78 3.61 8.98
C THR A 88 -18.87 4.54 9.51
N ALA A 89 -18.93 5.79 9.04
CA ALA A 89 -19.96 6.73 9.43
C ALA A 89 -21.34 6.31 8.92
N GLU A 90 -22.40 6.57 9.70
CA GLU A 90 -23.79 6.31 9.31
C GLU A 90 -24.20 7.08 8.05
N LYS A 91 -23.61 8.27 7.84
CA LYS A 91 -23.81 9.11 6.66
C LYS A 91 -22.47 9.64 6.17
N PHE A 92 -22.33 9.73 4.85
CA PHE A 92 -21.13 10.24 4.22
C PHE A 92 -20.98 11.75 4.44
N ASP A 93 -19.89 12.16 5.08
CA ASP A 93 -19.51 13.56 5.25
C ASP A 93 -18.54 13.98 4.13
N GLY A 94 -19.11 14.50 3.04
CA GLY A 94 -18.33 14.92 1.87
C GLY A 94 -17.34 16.05 2.16
N SER A 95 -17.61 16.91 3.14
CA SER A 95 -16.72 18.02 3.49
C SER A 95 -15.46 17.52 4.20
N LYS A 96 -15.61 16.58 5.14
CA LYS A 96 -14.46 15.92 5.78
C LYS A 96 -13.69 15.04 4.80
N ALA A 97 -14.38 14.34 3.91
CA ALA A 97 -13.73 13.55 2.86
C ALA A 97 -12.89 14.42 1.94
N GLN A 98 -13.41 15.58 1.50
CA GLN A 98 -12.67 16.51 0.65
C GLN A 98 -11.41 17.04 1.37
N THR A 99 -11.52 17.40 2.65
CA THR A 99 -10.39 17.88 3.44
C THR A 99 -9.29 16.82 3.56
N LEU A 100 -9.67 15.56 3.78
CA LEU A 100 -8.72 14.44 3.83
C LEU A 100 -8.03 14.22 2.47
N VAL A 101 -8.77 14.30 1.37
CA VAL A 101 -8.24 14.18 0.01
C VAL A 101 -7.28 15.34 -0.32
N ASP A 102 -7.63 16.57 0.04
CA ASP A 102 -6.79 17.74 -0.22
C ASP A 102 -5.46 17.66 0.54
N SER A 103 -5.49 17.17 1.79
CA SER A 103 -4.28 16.88 2.56
C SER A 103 -3.39 15.83 1.87
N HIS A 104 -4.00 14.79 1.31
CA HIS A 104 -3.27 13.75 0.58
C HIS A 104 -2.68 14.25 -0.74
N ALA A 105 -3.36 15.15 -1.46
CA ALA A 105 -2.91 15.65 -2.75
C ALA A 105 -1.51 16.28 -2.67
N ALA A 106 -1.23 17.02 -1.60
CA ALA A 106 0.10 17.61 -1.37
C ALA A 106 1.18 16.53 -1.17
N GLN A 107 0.88 15.51 -0.37
CA GLN A 107 1.79 14.39 -0.14
C GLN A 107 2.03 13.60 -1.43
N ASP A 108 0.97 13.32 -2.19
CA ASP A 108 1.05 12.56 -3.44
C ASP A 108 1.86 13.29 -4.51
N LYS A 109 1.79 14.62 -4.56
CA LYS A 109 2.68 15.43 -5.42
C LYS A 109 4.15 15.21 -5.06
N GLN A 110 4.50 15.29 -3.78
CA GLN A 110 5.87 15.05 -3.34
C GLN A 110 6.32 13.62 -3.64
N ARG A 111 5.43 12.64 -3.46
CA ARG A 111 5.71 11.24 -3.79
C ARG A 111 5.96 11.06 -5.29
N MET A 112 5.15 11.68 -6.14
CA MET A 112 5.33 11.63 -7.59
C MET A 112 6.68 12.22 -8.00
N LEU A 113 7.04 13.38 -7.46
CA LEU A 113 8.32 14.02 -7.77
C LEU A 113 9.52 13.14 -7.37
N ASN A 114 9.53 12.65 -6.13
CA ASN A 114 10.62 11.80 -5.64
C ASN A 114 10.68 10.46 -6.40
N ARG A 115 9.53 9.94 -6.84
CA ARG A 115 9.47 8.76 -7.71
C ARG A 115 10.14 9.03 -9.06
N LEU A 116 9.73 10.10 -9.74
CA LEU A 116 10.30 10.47 -11.04
C LEU A 116 11.81 10.70 -10.97
N GLU A 117 12.28 11.36 -9.90
CA GLU A 117 13.70 11.57 -9.67
C GLU A 117 14.45 10.25 -9.44
N THR A 118 13.88 9.35 -8.63
CA THR A 118 14.42 8.02 -8.36
C THR A 118 14.54 7.20 -9.65
N ASP A 119 13.46 7.14 -10.44
CA ASP A 119 13.40 6.42 -11.71
C ASP A 119 14.45 6.98 -12.69
N ASN A 120 14.61 8.31 -12.75
CA ASN A 120 15.60 8.95 -13.60
C ASN A 120 17.04 8.59 -13.20
N LYS A 121 17.35 8.60 -11.90
CA LYS A 121 18.67 8.20 -11.39
C LYS A 121 18.99 6.75 -11.76
N ILE A 122 18.03 5.84 -11.58
CA ILE A 122 18.18 4.42 -11.94
C ILE A 122 18.41 4.27 -13.45
N TYR A 123 17.60 4.94 -14.28
CA TYR A 123 17.75 4.90 -15.74
C TYR A 123 19.13 5.37 -16.20
N ASN A 124 19.72 6.38 -15.54
CA ASN A 124 21.04 6.90 -15.89
C ASN A 124 22.20 5.98 -15.51
N LEU A 125 21.99 4.99 -14.65
CA LEU A 125 22.99 3.95 -14.36
C LEU A 125 23.05 2.86 -15.45
N LEU A 126 22.05 2.80 -16.33
CA LEU A 126 21.96 1.79 -17.37
C LEU A 126 22.89 2.08 -18.54
N THR A 127 23.48 1.03 -19.10
CA THR A 127 24.21 1.08 -20.36
C THR A 127 23.27 1.31 -21.54
N ALA A 128 23.81 1.68 -22.71
CA ALA A 128 23.02 1.93 -23.91
C ALA A 128 22.14 0.72 -24.31
N ASP A 129 22.66 -0.50 -24.21
CA ASP A 129 21.90 -1.70 -24.56
C ASP A 129 20.83 -2.04 -23.51
N GLN A 130 21.12 -1.83 -22.23
CA GLN A 130 20.13 -1.97 -21.15
C GLN A 130 18.98 -0.95 -21.33
N LYS A 131 19.29 0.29 -21.74
CA LYS A 131 18.27 1.32 -22.04
C LYS A 131 17.38 0.95 -23.22
N LYS A 132 17.91 0.28 -24.26
CA LYS A 132 17.07 -0.25 -25.35
C LYS A 132 16.08 -1.30 -24.83
N GLN A 133 16.53 -2.20 -23.97
CA GLN A 133 15.65 -3.20 -23.36
C GLN A 133 14.61 -2.56 -22.44
N TYR A 134 14.99 -1.53 -21.68
CA TYR A 134 14.07 -0.74 -20.87
C TYR A 134 12.93 -0.13 -21.71
N GLN A 135 13.26 0.47 -22.85
CA GLN A 135 12.27 1.02 -23.78
C GLN A 135 11.36 -0.09 -24.36
N ALA A 136 11.92 -1.24 -24.71
CA ALA A 136 11.13 -2.38 -25.18
C ALA A 136 10.16 -2.90 -24.10
N ASN A 137 10.56 -2.87 -22.83
CA ASN A 137 9.68 -3.20 -21.71
C ASN A 137 8.56 -2.17 -21.55
N TYR A 138 8.86 -0.88 -21.71
CA TYR A 138 7.84 0.18 -21.72
C TYR A 138 6.80 -0.02 -22.82
N GLU A 139 7.23 -0.31 -24.05
CA GLU A 139 6.33 -0.58 -25.16
C GLU A 139 5.44 -1.81 -24.92
N LYS A 140 6.01 -2.88 -24.35
CA LYS A 140 5.24 -4.06 -23.94
C LYS A 140 4.24 -3.74 -22.83
N MET A 141 4.63 -2.92 -21.86
CA MET A 141 3.77 -2.51 -20.76
C MET A 141 2.61 -1.63 -21.24
N LYS A 142 2.86 -0.68 -22.15
CA LYS A 142 1.83 0.14 -22.79
C LYS A 142 0.76 -0.71 -23.48
N ASN A 143 1.17 -1.82 -24.07
CA ASN A 143 0.29 -2.75 -24.78
C ASN A 143 -0.35 -3.79 -23.85
N PHE A 144 0.10 -3.90 -22.59
CA PHE A 144 -0.50 -4.76 -21.57
C PHE A 144 -1.82 -4.12 -21.10
N LYS A 145 -2.91 -4.38 -21.84
CA LYS A 145 -4.26 -4.15 -21.33
C LYS A 145 -4.43 -4.98 -20.06
N HIS A 146 -4.91 -4.39 -18.97
CA HIS A 146 -5.40 -5.20 -17.86
C HIS A 146 -6.39 -6.21 -18.44
N PRO A 147 -6.24 -7.54 -18.19
CA PRO A 147 -7.26 -8.48 -18.60
C PRO A 147 -8.57 -7.97 -17.98
N ALA A 148 -9.57 -7.74 -18.83
CA ALA A 148 -10.89 -7.32 -18.37
C ALA A 148 -11.34 -8.30 -17.28
N PRO A 149 -11.93 -7.82 -16.17
CA PRO A 149 -12.45 -8.74 -15.17
C PRO A 149 -13.56 -9.57 -15.83
N ASN A 150 -13.25 -10.84 -16.06
CA ASN A 150 -14.15 -11.93 -16.44
C ASN A 150 -14.74 -11.91 -17.87
N THR A 151 -14.00 -12.45 -18.84
CA THR A 151 -14.62 -13.25 -19.91
C THR A 151 -14.56 -14.71 -19.48
N ALA A 152 -15.52 -15.14 -18.67
CA ALA A 152 -15.79 -16.55 -18.51
C ALA A 152 -16.26 -17.09 -19.88
N PRO A 153 -15.76 -18.24 -20.36
CA PRO A 153 -16.31 -18.85 -21.57
C PRO A 153 -17.79 -19.18 -21.30
N GLN A 154 -18.68 -18.60 -22.09
CA GLN A 154 -20.02 -19.14 -22.25
C GLN A 154 -19.85 -20.52 -22.87
N GLN A 155 -20.22 -21.55 -22.11
CA GLN A 155 -20.42 -22.89 -22.63
C GLN A 155 -21.76 -22.85 -23.37
N ASP A 156 -21.71 -23.00 -24.68
CA ASP A 156 -22.85 -23.42 -25.51
C ASP A 156 -23.00 -24.95 -25.45
#